data_AF-A0AAW5THB1-F1
#
_entry.id   AF-A0AAW5THB1-F1
#
_cell.length_a   1.000
_cell.length_b   1.000
_cell.length_c   1.000
_cell.angle_alpha   90.00
_cell.angle_beta   90.00
_cell.angle_gamma   90.00
#
_symmetry.space_group_name_H-M   'P 1'
#
loop_
_entity.id
_entity.type
_entity.pdbx_description
1 polymer ?
#
loop_
_entity_poly.entity_id
_entity_poly.type
_entity_poly.pdbx_seq_one_letter_code
_entity_poly.pdbx_strand_id
1 'polypeptide(L)'
;EAREQLRDLEERGYGSYPVCIAKTPASFTTDPKRLGAPSDFDVPVRDVHLSAGGRFVVVMAGSVMLMPGLPEEPSALAIDVDGAGNVRGIH
;
A
#
# COMPACT_ATOMS: atom_id res chain seq x y z
N GLU A 1 18.87 2.91 -6.34
CA GLU A 1 17.46 3.32 -6.32
C GLU A 1 16.98 3.79 -4.95
N ALA A 2 16.41 2.96 -4.06
CA ALA A 2 15.85 3.46 -2.78
C ALA A 2 16.83 4.29 -1.92
N ARG A 3 18.11 3.91 -1.86
CA ARG A 3 19.15 4.67 -1.12
C ARG A 3 19.42 6.05 -1.74
N GLU A 4 19.40 6.16 -3.06
CA GLU A 4 19.60 7.44 -3.76
C GLU A 4 18.37 8.32 -3.59
N GLN A 5 17.16 7.76 -3.69
CA GLN A 5 15.91 8.48 -3.43
C GLN A 5 15.88 9.05 -2.00
N LEU A 6 16.32 8.30 -0.99
CA LEU A 6 16.41 8.79 0.39
C LEU A 6 17.40 9.94 0.52
N ARG A 7 18.58 9.82 -0.10
CA ARG A 7 19.59 10.87 -0.08
C ARG A 7 19.07 12.16 -0.73
N ASP A 8 18.41 12.05 -1.89
CA ASP A 8 17.81 13.21 -2.56
C ASP A 8 16.73 13.87 -1.68
N LEU A 9 15.93 13.09 -0.95
CA LEU A 9 14.93 13.61 -0.03
C LEU A 9 15.55 14.32 1.18
N GLU A 10 16.65 13.80 1.71
CA GLU A 10 17.42 14.47 2.77
C GLU A 10 18.02 15.79 2.28
N GLU A 11 18.67 15.80 1.10
CA GLU A 11 19.27 17.00 0.50
C GLU A 11 18.23 18.08 0.19
N ARG A 12 16.99 17.69 -0.13
CA ARG A 12 15.85 18.59 -0.36
C ARG A 12 15.16 19.08 0.93
N GLY A 13 15.64 18.65 2.11
CA GLY A 13 15.14 19.10 3.42
C GLY A 13 13.97 18.30 3.98
N TYR A 14 13.64 17.14 3.40
CA TYR A 14 12.54 16.27 3.87
C TYR A 14 12.96 15.21 4.89
N GLY A 15 14.25 15.17 5.29
CA GLY A 15 14.76 14.16 6.23
C GLY A 15 14.12 14.17 7.63
N SER A 16 13.42 15.25 8.01
CA SER A 16 12.68 15.34 9.27
C SER A 16 11.24 14.85 9.19
N TYR A 17 10.77 14.44 8.00
CA TYR A 17 9.38 14.01 7.82
C TYR A 17 9.18 12.61 8.42
N PRO A 18 8.04 12.35 9.07
CA PRO A 18 7.68 11.01 9.52
C PRO A 18 7.63 10.01 8.37
N VAL A 19 7.87 8.74 8.70
CA VAL A 19 7.94 7.63 7.74
C VAL A 19 6.68 6.78 7.83
N CYS A 20 6.05 6.55 6.68
CA CYS A 20 4.96 5.59 6.50
C CYS A 20 5.51 4.36 5.77
N ILE A 21 5.51 3.20 6.43
CA ILE A 21 5.99 1.95 5.83
C ILE A 21 4.82 1.22 5.20
N ALA A 22 4.79 1.15 3.88
CA ALA A 22 3.84 0.36 3.12
C ALA A 22 4.38 -1.07 2.96
N LYS A 23 3.73 -2.04 3.62
CA LYS A 23 4.06 -3.47 3.54
C LYS A 23 2.77 -4.32 3.51
N THR A 24 2.93 -5.63 3.38
CA THR A 24 1.80 -6.56 3.55
C THR A 24 1.11 -6.38 4.91
N PRO A 25 -0.24 -6.34 4.96
CA PRO A 25 -0.97 -6.28 6.23
C PRO A 25 -1.03 -7.64 6.94
N ALA A 26 -0.75 -8.73 6.23
CA ALA A 26 -0.95 -10.10 6.74
C ALA A 26 0.20 -10.62 7.63
N SER A 27 1.36 -9.96 7.63
CA SER A 27 2.54 -10.39 8.38
C SER A 27 3.31 -9.19 8.93
N PHE A 28 4.09 -9.39 10.00
CA PHE A 28 5.10 -8.43 10.45
C PHE A 28 6.28 -8.31 9.47
N THR A 29 6.56 -9.37 8.73
CA THR A 29 7.58 -9.38 7.66
C THR A 29 7.03 -8.77 6.37
N THR A 30 7.82 -8.83 5.29
CA THR A 30 7.36 -8.53 3.92
C THR A 30 6.74 -9.74 3.21
N ASP A 31 6.71 -10.92 3.83
CA ASP A 31 6.08 -12.14 3.30
C ASP A 31 4.73 -12.40 3.98
N PRO A 32 3.59 -12.35 3.25
CA PRO A 32 2.26 -12.58 3.81
C PRO A 32 2.07 -13.97 4.43
N LYS A 33 2.90 -14.97 4.09
CA LYS A 33 2.76 -16.34 4.60
C LYS A 33 3.41 -16.56 5.97
N ARG A 34 4.27 -15.64 6.43
CA ARG A 34 4.94 -15.75 7.74
C ARG A 34 4.05 -15.17 8.84
N LEU A 35 3.20 -16.02 9.40
CA LEU A 35 2.23 -15.65 10.44
C LEU A 35 2.83 -15.67 11.86
N GLY A 36 2.09 -15.11 12.82
CA GLY A 36 2.49 -15.06 14.23
C GLY A 36 3.47 -13.93 14.53
N ALA A 37 4.47 -14.19 15.37
CA ALA A 37 5.53 -13.24 15.74
C ALA A 37 6.89 -13.71 15.18
N PRO A 38 7.13 -13.57 13.87
CA PRO A 38 8.42 -13.93 13.28
C PRO A 38 9.54 -13.02 13.81
N SER A 39 10.70 -13.59 14.06
CA SER A 39 11.95 -12.88 14.37
C SER A 39 12.95 -13.02 13.22
N ASP A 40 14.05 -12.26 13.30
CA ASP A 40 15.24 -12.39 12.45
C ASP A 40 14.92 -12.34 10.95
N PHE A 41 14.32 -11.23 10.52
CA PHE A 41 13.98 -10.99 9.12
C PHE A 41 14.40 -9.60 8.67
N ASP A 42 14.83 -9.52 7.42
CA ASP A 42 15.08 -8.25 6.75
C ASP A 42 13.80 -7.66 6.16
N VAL A 43 13.73 -6.34 6.12
CA VAL A 43 12.66 -5.59 5.46
C VAL A 43 13.23 -4.95 4.19
N PRO A 44 13.14 -5.62 3.03
CA PRO A 44 13.65 -5.07 1.79
C PRO A 44 12.82 -3.85 1.36
N VAL A 45 13.49 -2.70 1.25
CA VAL A 45 12.93 -1.46 0.71
C VAL A 45 13.19 -1.39 -0.78
N ARG A 46 12.13 -1.23 -1.57
CA ARG A 46 12.21 -1.14 -3.03
C ARG A 46 12.25 0.30 -3.52
N ASP A 47 11.32 1.11 -3.03
CA ASP A 47 11.08 2.48 -3.49
C ASP A 47 10.68 3.39 -2.34
N VAL A 48 10.89 4.69 -2.54
CA VAL A 48 10.52 5.75 -1.60
C VAL A 48 9.80 6.87 -2.33
N HIS A 49 8.62 7.25 -1.82
CA HIS A 49 7.79 8.32 -2.36
C HIS A 49 7.61 9.44 -1.34
N LEU A 50 7.64 10.69 -1.80
CA LEU A 50 7.38 11.85 -0.96
C LEU A 50 5.89 12.24 -1.03
N SER A 51 5.22 12.25 0.11
CA SER A 51 3.89 12.83 0.27
C SER A 51 4.02 14.22 0.90
N ALA A 52 4.46 15.20 0.09
CA ALA A 52 4.77 16.55 0.57
C ALA A 52 3.56 17.25 1.23
N GLY A 53 2.36 17.10 0.65
CA GLY A 53 1.13 17.68 1.22
C GLY A 53 0.73 17.06 2.55
N GLY A 54 0.95 15.75 2.72
CA GLY A 54 0.70 15.03 3.98
C GLY A 54 1.83 15.15 5.00
N ARG A 55 2.98 15.70 4.59
CA ARG A 55 4.22 15.80 5.36
C ARG A 55 4.73 14.46 5.89
N PHE A 56 4.78 13.45 5.03
CA PHE A 56 5.42 12.17 5.33
C PHE A 56 6.10 11.57 4.10
N VAL A 57 7.01 10.63 4.35
CA VAL A 57 7.69 9.83 3.32
C VAL A 57 7.14 8.41 3.35
N VAL A 58 6.72 7.90 2.19
CA VAL A 58 6.22 6.53 2.03
C VAL A 58 7.35 5.63 1.59
N VAL A 59 7.65 4.61 2.39
CA VAL A 59 8.65 3.59 2.10
C VAL A 59 7.94 2.32 1.67
N MET A 60 8.24 1.85 0.46
CA MET A 60 7.64 0.66 -0.14
C MET A 60 8.47 -0.57 0.25
N ALA A 61 7.96 -1.37 1.18
CA ALA A 61 8.58 -2.59 1.66
C ALA A 61 7.89 -3.84 1.08
N GLY A 62 8.58 -4.53 0.18
CA GLY A 62 8.03 -5.67 -0.56
C GLY A 62 7.10 -5.27 -1.72
N SER A 63 6.13 -6.14 -2.02
CA SER A 63 5.11 -5.88 -3.05
C SER A 63 3.85 -5.30 -2.40
N VAL A 64 3.51 -4.07 -2.76
CA VAL A 64 2.27 -3.40 -2.33
C VAL A 64 1.47 -3.04 -3.57
N MET A 65 0.21 -3.45 -3.60
CA MET A 65 -0.71 -3.14 -4.69
C MET A 65 -1.28 -1.74 -4.51
N LEU A 66 -0.99 -0.83 -5.44
CA LEU A 66 -1.52 0.54 -5.44
C LEU A 66 -2.79 0.69 -6.27
N MET A 67 -3.02 -0.21 -7.23
CA MET A 67 -4.20 -0.25 -8.09
C MET A 67 -4.79 -1.66 -8.06
N PRO A 68 -5.89 -1.91 -7.34
CA PRO A 68 -6.58 -3.19 -7.39
C PRO A 68 -7.24 -3.38 -8.75
N GLY A 69 -7.12 -4.60 -9.30
CA GLY A 69 -7.87 -5.02 -10.48
C GLY A 69 -9.27 -5.52 -10.10
N LEU A 70 -10.11 -5.70 -11.13
CA LEU A 70 -11.38 -6.40 -10.97
C LEU A 70 -11.16 -7.93 -10.95
N PRO A 71 -11.94 -8.69 -10.17
CA PRO A 71 -11.96 -10.15 -10.26
C PRO A 71 -12.60 -10.62 -11.57
N GLU A 72 -12.50 -11.93 -11.86
CA GLU A 72 -13.09 -12.54 -13.07
C GLU A 72 -14.60 -12.27 -13.17
N GLU A 73 -15.33 -12.43 -12.06
CA GLU A 73 -16.73 -12.02 -11.92
C GLU A 73 -16.83 -10.76 -11.03
N PRO A 74 -16.87 -9.55 -11.62
CA PRO A 74 -16.96 -8.32 -10.85
C PRO A 74 -18.35 -8.16 -10.24
N SER A 75 -18.44 -7.62 -9.01
CA SER A 75 -19.72 -7.31 -8.36
C SER A 75 -20.64 -6.43 -9.20
N ALA A 76 -20.08 -5.67 -10.16
CA ALA A 76 -20.82 -4.89 -11.13
C ALA A 76 -21.86 -5.70 -11.93
N LEU A 77 -21.66 -7.01 -12.13
CA LEU A 77 -22.63 -7.88 -12.78
C LEU A 77 -23.93 -8.07 -11.98
N ALA A 78 -23.87 -7.85 -10.66
CA ALA A 78 -25.01 -7.95 -9.75
C ALA A 78 -25.65 -6.58 -9.43
N ILE A 79 -25.02 -5.47 -9.83
CA ILE A 79 -25.51 -4.12 -9.56
C ILE A 79 -26.61 -3.79 -10.56
N ASP A 80 -27.80 -3.48 -10.05
CA ASP A 80 -28.96 -3.13 -10.87
C ASP A 80 -29.95 -2.23 -10.11
N VAL A 81 -30.95 -1.69 -10.81
CA VAL A 81 -32.06 -0.91 -10.26
C VAL A 81 -33.37 -1.63 -10.55
N ASP A 82 -34.13 -1.97 -9.50
CA ASP A 82 -35.41 -2.65 -9.67
C ASP A 82 -36.54 -1.73 -10.14
N GLY A 83 -37.70 -2.31 -10.46
CA GLY A 83 -38.85 -1.56 -10.97
C GLY A 83 -39.43 -0.52 -10.01
N ALA A 84 -39.06 -0.54 -8.73
CA ALA A 84 -39.42 0.49 -7.75
C ALA A 84 -38.32 1.56 -7.58
N GLY A 85 -37.24 1.47 -8.35
CA GLY A 85 -36.11 2.40 -8.30
C GLY A 85 -35.08 2.07 -7.20
N ASN A 86 -35.15 0.89 -6.59
CA ASN A 86 -34.19 0.51 -5.54
C ASN A 86 -32.94 -0.13 -6.14
N VAL A 87 -31.78 0.25 -5.62
CA VAL A 87 -30.49 -0.33 -6.02
C VAL A 87 -30.28 -1.70 -5.38
N ARG A 88 -29.83 -2.68 -6.14
CA ARG A 88 -29.46 -4.04 -5.71
C ARG A 88 -27.97 -4.31 -5.97
N GLY A 89 -27.40 -5.29 -5.28
CA GLY A 89 -26.04 -5.80 -5.56
C GLY A 89 -24.88 -4.94 -5.05
N ILE A 90 -25.14 -3.95 -4.19
CA ILE A 90 -24.12 -3.05 -3.63
C ILE A 90 -23.77 -3.34 -2.16
N HIS A 91 -24.58 -4.13 -1.45
CA HIS A 91 -24.37 -4.57 -0.06
C HIS A 91 -25.05 -5.92 0.19
#